data_AF-A0A7T0PCG3-F1
#
_entry.id   AF-A0A7T0PCG3-F1
#
_cell.length_a   1.000
_cell.length_b   1.000
_cell.length_c   1.000
_cell.angle_alpha   90.00
_cell.angle_beta   90.00
_cell.angle_gamma   90.00
#
_symmetry.space_group_name_H-M   'P 1'
#
loop_
_entity.id
_entity.type
_entity.pdbx_description
1 polymer ?
#
loop_
_entity_poly.entity_id
_entity_poly.type
_entity_poly.pdbx_seq_one_letter_code
_entity_poly.pdbx_strand_id
1 'polypeptide(L)'
;MKILKKAIGVVVSAATLVGMSVGAAFAEDLFGGEWYHGTNYTTGNASSSFYHGSQWHWTSIGTSSGKYERSAALTGKTASTWLWHVPGSSVTFKAGTSSQTATR
;
A
#
# COMPACT_ATOMS: atom_id res chain seq x y z
N MET A 1 -37.67 -2.88 -13.83
CA MET A 1 -36.23 -3.21 -13.70
C MET A 1 -35.65 -2.33 -12.60
N LYS A 2 -35.27 -2.89 -11.43
CA LYS A 2 -34.74 -2.12 -10.29
C LYS A 2 -33.23 -2.31 -10.23
N ILE A 3 -32.49 -1.21 -10.32
CA ILE A 3 -31.02 -1.19 -10.35
C ILE A 3 -30.52 -1.34 -8.90
N LEU A 4 -30.00 -2.51 -8.53
CA LEU A 4 -29.31 -2.69 -7.25
C LEU A 4 -27.95 -2.00 -7.31
N LYS A 5 -27.79 -0.91 -6.55
CA LYS A 5 -26.49 -0.32 -6.27
C LYS A 5 -25.80 -1.18 -5.21
N LYS A 6 -24.75 -1.92 -5.58
CA LYS A 6 -23.89 -2.62 -4.62
C LYS A 6 -23.16 -1.58 -3.77
N ALA A 7 -23.53 -1.48 -2.49
CA ALA A 7 -22.73 -0.76 -1.51
C ALA A 7 -21.47 -1.59 -1.23
N ILE A 8 -20.31 -1.07 -1.62
CA ILE A 8 -19.00 -1.64 -1.27
C ILE A 8 -18.74 -1.20 0.17
N GLY A 9 -18.97 -2.11 1.12
CA GLY A 9 -18.59 -1.91 2.51
C GLY A 9 -17.07 -2.04 2.64
N VAL A 10 -16.40 -0.97 3.03
CA VAL A 10 -14.99 -0.99 3.41
C VAL A 10 -14.92 -1.60 4.81
N VAL A 11 -14.38 -2.81 4.92
CA VAL A 11 -14.10 -3.45 6.20
C VAL A 11 -12.71 -3.02 6.63
N VAL A 12 -12.61 -2.06 7.55
CA VAL A 12 -11.32 -1.67 8.14
C VAL A 12 -10.98 -2.70 9.22
N SER A 13 -10.23 -3.74 8.85
CA SER A 13 -9.65 -4.67 9.80
C SER A 13 -8.39 -4.05 10.41
N ALA A 14 -8.53 -3.46 11.59
CA ALA A 14 -7.41 -2.86 12.33
C ALA A 14 -6.50 -3.94 12.94
N ALA A 15 -5.44 -4.31 12.23
CA ALA A 15 -4.32 -5.04 12.81
C ALA A 15 -3.43 -4.06 13.59
N THR A 16 -3.39 -4.20 14.91
CA THR A 16 -2.60 -3.37 15.82
C THR A 16 -1.11 -3.71 15.66
N LEU A 17 -0.34 -2.87 14.96
CA LEU A 17 1.12 -2.92 15.00
C LEU A 17 1.61 -2.10 16.20
N VAL A 18 2.04 -2.84 17.22
CA VAL A 18 2.63 -2.31 18.45
C VAL A 18 4.04 -1.76 18.15
N GLY A 19 4.24 -0.46 18.39
CA GLY A 19 5.53 0.07 18.82
C GLY A 19 6.31 0.94 17.83
N MET A 20 6.54 2.18 18.27
CA MET A 20 7.68 3.07 18.01
C MET A 20 7.51 4.19 16.97
N SER A 21 7.50 5.43 17.50
CA SER A 21 7.83 6.74 16.91
C SER A 21 7.09 7.17 15.63
N VAL A 22 5.94 7.85 15.75
CA VAL A 22 5.26 8.68 14.72
C VAL A 22 5.31 8.13 13.26
N GLY A 23 5.22 6.81 13.12
CA GLY A 23 5.02 6.15 11.85
C GLY A 23 3.54 6.03 11.55
N ALA A 24 3.10 6.52 10.39
CA ALA A 24 1.76 6.27 9.91
C ALA A 24 1.81 4.99 9.06
N ALA A 25 1.13 3.94 9.52
CA ALA A 25 0.96 2.69 8.80
C ALA A 25 -0.53 2.42 8.60
N PHE A 26 -0.87 1.98 7.39
CA PHE A 26 -2.24 1.73 6.96
C PHE A 26 -2.33 0.33 6.36
N ALA A 27 -3.47 -0.30 6.59
CA ALA A 27 -3.87 -1.54 5.97
C ALA A 27 -5.24 -1.31 5.31
N GLU A 28 -5.38 -1.67 4.05
CA GLU A 28 -6.65 -1.55 3.33
C GLU A 28 -6.87 -2.70 2.34
N ASP A 29 -8.13 -3.10 2.23
CA ASP A 29 -8.59 -3.98 1.17
C ASP A 29 -8.57 -3.22 -0.16
N LEU A 30 -7.73 -3.65 -1.08
CA LEU A 30 -7.53 -3.01 -2.36
C LEU A 30 -7.70 -4.02 -3.51
N PHE A 31 -8.72 -3.79 -4.35
CA PHE A 31 -9.04 -4.61 -5.52
C PHE A 31 -9.30 -6.11 -5.22
N GLY A 32 -9.59 -6.47 -3.97
CA GLY A 32 -9.72 -7.86 -3.54
C GLY A 32 -8.41 -8.50 -3.06
N GLY A 33 -7.35 -7.70 -2.88
CA GLY A 33 -6.13 -8.03 -2.16
C GLY A 33 -5.94 -7.16 -0.92
N GLU A 34 -4.87 -7.41 -0.18
CA GLU A 34 -4.54 -6.68 1.04
C GLU A 34 -3.31 -5.80 0.81
N TRP A 35 -3.47 -4.49 0.96
CA TRP A 35 -2.38 -3.53 0.82
C TRP A 35 -2.01 -2.91 2.16
N TYR A 36 -0.73 -3.00 2.50
CA TYR A 36 -0.13 -2.38 3.67
C TYR A 36 0.90 -1.37 3.20
N HIS A 37 0.83 -0.15 3.71
CA HIS A 37 1.82 0.87 3.41
C HIS A 37 2.02 1.80 4.59
N GLY A 38 3.20 2.39 4.70
CA GLY A 38 3.47 3.33 5.76
C GLY A 38 4.86 3.93 5.72
N THR A 39 5.03 5.00 6.47
CA THR A 39 6.32 5.64 6.64
C THR A 39 6.50 6.17 8.06
N ASN A 40 7.74 6.11 8.53
CA ASN A 40 8.22 6.88 9.67
C ASN A 40 8.85 8.18 9.16
N TYR A 41 8.13 9.30 9.29
CA TYR A 41 8.63 10.61 8.84
C TYR A 41 9.82 11.13 9.67
N THR A 42 10.05 10.59 10.87
CA THR A 42 11.22 10.97 11.69
C THR A 42 12.49 10.26 11.23
N THR A 43 12.41 8.99 10.84
CA THR A 43 13.60 8.22 10.42
C THR A 43 13.78 8.17 8.90
N GLY A 44 12.73 8.47 8.14
CA GLY A 44 12.73 8.41 6.68
C GLY A 44 12.43 7.01 6.11
N ASN A 45 12.00 6.07 6.94
CA ASN A 45 11.78 4.68 6.52
C ASN A 45 10.36 4.52 5.97
N ALA A 46 10.21 4.31 4.66
CA ALA A 46 8.94 3.98 4.03
C ALA A 46 8.90 2.52 3.57
N SER A 47 7.76 1.86 3.74
CA SER A 47 7.55 0.48 3.32
C SER A 47 6.17 0.31 2.68
N SER A 48 6.05 -0.64 1.76
CA SER A 48 4.80 -0.97 1.12
C SER A 48 4.78 -2.43 0.70
N SER A 49 3.68 -3.13 0.99
CA SER A 49 3.47 -4.52 0.59
C SER A 49 2.04 -4.75 0.15
N PHE A 50 1.86 -5.36 -1.01
CA PHE A 50 0.54 -5.71 -1.54
C PHE A 50 0.49 -7.22 -1.80
N TYR A 51 -0.55 -7.88 -1.29
CA TYR A 51 -0.85 -9.29 -1.53
C TYR A 51 -2.13 -9.40 -2.35
N HIS A 52 -2.14 -10.25 -3.38
CA HIS A 52 -3.35 -10.58 -4.11
C HIS A 52 -3.44 -12.08 -4.42
N GLY A 53 -4.54 -12.70 -3.98
CA GLY A 53 -4.73 -14.16 -4.04
C GLY A 53 -5.11 -14.72 -5.41
N SER A 54 -5.58 -13.88 -6.35
CA SER A 54 -6.09 -14.33 -7.65
C SER A 54 -5.51 -13.62 -8.89
N GLN A 55 -4.62 -12.64 -8.72
CA GLN A 55 -4.11 -11.83 -9.82
C GLN A 55 -2.66 -11.42 -9.61
N TRP A 56 -1.96 -11.16 -10.72
CA TRP A 56 -0.71 -10.43 -10.69
C TRP A 56 -0.92 -9.04 -10.12
N HIS A 57 0.03 -8.59 -9.31
CA HIS A 57 -0.08 -7.34 -8.58
C HIS A 57 1.29 -6.74 -8.27
N TRP A 58 1.28 -5.47 -7.86
CA TRP A 58 2.49 -4.70 -7.59
C TRP A 58 2.26 -3.62 -6.55
N THR A 59 3.36 -3.13 -5.98
CA THR A 59 3.37 -1.97 -5.10
C THR A 59 4.61 -1.11 -5.34
N SER A 60 4.54 0.18 -5.05
CA SER A 60 5.66 1.10 -5.19
C SER A 60 5.64 2.23 -4.17
N ILE A 61 6.82 2.80 -3.94
CA ILE A 61 7.04 3.98 -3.12
C ILE A 61 7.73 5.02 -4.00
N GLY A 62 7.21 6.25 -4.00
CA GLY A 62 7.87 7.42 -4.57
C GLY A 62 8.11 8.48 -3.51
N THR A 63 9.12 9.32 -3.69
CA THR A 63 9.45 10.41 -2.75
C THR A 63 9.42 11.75 -3.46
N SER A 64 9.23 12.86 -2.73
CA SER A 64 9.34 14.21 -3.30
C SER A 64 10.73 14.51 -3.90
N SER A 65 11.76 13.79 -3.48
CA SER A 65 13.12 13.90 -4.05
C SER A 65 13.31 13.15 -5.38
N GLY A 66 12.27 12.48 -5.88
CA GLY A 66 12.32 11.72 -7.13
C GLY A 66 12.81 10.27 -6.98
N LYS A 67 13.20 9.83 -5.77
CA LYS A 67 13.48 8.41 -5.52
C LYS A 67 12.23 7.56 -5.71
N TYR A 68 12.39 6.37 -6.26
CA TYR A 68 11.31 5.45 -6.58
C TYR A 68 11.77 4.00 -6.40
N GLU A 69 10.92 3.19 -5.78
CA GLU A 69 11.11 1.74 -5.69
C GLU A 69 9.80 1.02 -5.97
N ARG A 70 9.88 -0.15 -6.61
CA ARG A 70 8.72 -0.97 -6.98
C ARG A 70 9.01 -2.45 -6.81
N SER A 71 7.99 -3.18 -6.39
CA SER A 71 7.99 -4.64 -6.36
C SER A 71 6.72 -5.16 -7.02
N ALA A 72 6.82 -6.33 -7.63
CA ALA A 72 5.70 -7.03 -8.26
C ALA A 72 5.76 -8.51 -7.93
N ALA A 73 4.58 -9.13 -7.88
CA ALA A 73 4.46 -10.53 -7.55
C ALA A 73 3.38 -11.20 -8.40
N LEU A 74 3.60 -12.47 -8.70
CA LEU A 74 2.55 -13.35 -9.23
C LEU A 74 1.47 -13.58 -8.16
N THR A 75 0.34 -14.10 -8.61
CA THR A 75 -0.79 -14.51 -7.77
C THR A 75 -0.37 -15.36 -6.57
N GLY A 76 -0.94 -15.08 -5.39
CA GLY A 76 -0.70 -15.86 -4.17
C GLY A 76 0.67 -15.64 -3.52
N LYS A 77 1.40 -14.59 -3.94
CA LYS A 77 2.64 -14.11 -3.31
C LYS A 77 2.45 -12.65 -2.89
N THR A 78 3.39 -12.12 -2.12
CA THR A 78 3.36 -10.72 -1.67
C THR A 78 4.41 -9.92 -2.40
N ALA A 79 4.01 -8.84 -3.07
CA ALA A 79 4.93 -7.82 -3.57
C ALA A 79 5.30 -6.90 -2.40
N SER A 80 6.59 -6.71 -2.10
CA SER A 80 7.05 -5.84 -1.00
C SER A 80 8.27 -5.02 -1.40
N THR A 81 8.29 -3.77 -0.97
CA THR A 81 9.42 -2.86 -1.19
C THR A 81 9.59 -1.93 0.00
N TRP A 82 10.79 -1.37 0.13
CA TRP A 82 11.17 -0.40 1.13
C TRP A 82 12.00 0.69 0.47
N LEU A 83 11.84 1.93 0.92
CA LEU A 83 12.59 3.06 0.40
C LEU A 83 12.87 4.06 1.52
N TRP A 84 14.13 4.48 1.63
CA TRP A 84 14.49 5.61 2.47
C TRP A 84 14.21 6.95 1.78
N HIS A 85 13.65 7.90 2.52
CA HIS A 85 13.44 9.28 2.12
C HIS A 85 13.97 10.25 3.19
N VAL A 86 14.12 11.52 2.82
CA VAL A 86 14.57 12.54 3.77
C VAL A 86 13.54 12.69 4.90
N PRO A 87 13.93 12.68 6.19
CA PRO A 87 13.00 12.91 7.29
C PRO A 87 12.14 14.17 7.07
N GLY A 88 10.83 14.05 7.33
CA GLY A 88 9.83 15.10 7.08
C GLY A 88 9.42 15.29 5.62
N SER A 89 10.09 14.63 4.65
CA SER A 89 9.68 14.72 3.24
C SER A 89 8.46 13.86 2.93
N SER A 90 7.67 14.27 1.94
CA SER A 90 6.52 13.49 1.50
C SER A 90 6.91 12.22 0.74
N VAL A 91 6.01 11.25 0.84
CA VAL A 91 6.09 9.94 0.20
C VAL A 91 4.75 9.67 -0.47
N THR A 92 4.78 9.05 -1.63
CA THR A 92 3.58 8.58 -2.35
C THR A 92 3.65 7.07 -2.44
N PHE A 93 2.59 6.41 -2.02
CA PHE A 93 2.45 4.97 -2.11
C PHE A 93 1.49 4.63 -3.24
N LYS A 94 1.81 3.60 -4.01
CA LYS A 94 0.90 3.05 -5.01
C LYS A 94 0.86 1.54 -4.93
N ALA A 95 -0.30 0.98 -5.21
CA ALA A 95 -0.45 -0.44 -5.45
C ALA A 95 -1.47 -0.67 -6.56
N GLY A 96 -1.35 -1.82 -7.23
CA GLY A 96 -2.22 -2.12 -8.34
C GLY A 96 -2.15 -3.55 -8.80
N THR A 97 -3.13 -3.90 -9.61
CA THR A 97 -3.18 -5.13 -10.39
C THR A 97 -2.80 -4.82 -11.84
N SER A 98 -3.03 -5.74 -12.77
CA SER A 98 -2.84 -5.50 -14.20
C SER A 98 -3.82 -4.47 -14.77
N SER A 99 -4.95 -4.21 -14.13
CA SER A 99 -6.03 -3.37 -14.65
C SER A 99 -6.34 -2.12 -13.81
N GLN A 100 -5.89 -2.07 -12.55
CA GLN A 100 -6.27 -1.02 -11.62
C GLN A 100 -5.07 -0.52 -10.81
N THR A 101 -5.13 0.72 -10.34
CA THR A 101 -4.09 1.35 -9.53
C THR A 101 -4.72 2.27 -8.49
N ALA A 102 -4.22 2.21 -7.26
CA ALA A 102 -4.51 3.16 -6.20
C ALA A 102 -3.27 3.97 -5.84
N THR A 103 -3.50 5.16 -5.28
CA THR A 103 -2.45 6.08 -4.81
C THR A 103 -2.83 6.61 -3.43
N ARG A 104 -1.83 6.72 -2.56
CA ARG A 104 -1.89 7.30 -1.22
C ARG A 104 -0.70 8.23 -1.01
#